data_AF-A0A521P288-F1
#
_entry.id   AF-A0A521P288-F1
#
_cell.length_a   1.000
_cell.length_b   1.000
_cell.length_c   1.000
_cell.angle_alpha   90.00
_cell.angle_beta   90.00
_cell.angle_gamma   90.00
#
_symmetry.space_group_name_H-M   'P 1'
#
loop_
_entity.id
_entity.type
_entity.pdbx_description
1 polymer ?
#
loop_
_entity_poly.entity_id
_entity_poly.type
_entity_poly.pdbx_seq_one_letter_code
_entity_poly.pdbx_strand_id
1 'polypeptide(L)' 'MTNEHAFVYGGHAFRLVLEPDSRGPCKVAVDWMAQPDQPTRLPQDADPYATAEEALRHGQQQAMRWVHDRTGDGQGRA' A
#
# COMPACT_ATOMS: atom_id res chain seq x y z
N MET A 1 10.90 15.82 -5.87
CA MET A 1 10.68 14.86 -4.78
C MET A 1 9.75 13.80 -5.33
N THR A 2 10.22 12.59 -5.53
CA THR A 2 9.41 11.50 -6.08
C THR A 2 8.37 11.11 -5.01
N ASN A 3 7.10 11.25 -5.34
CA ASN A 3 5.96 10.89 -4.48
C ASN A 3 5.74 9.37 -4.40
N GLU A 4 6.76 8.59 -4.71
CA GLU A 4 6.68 7.13 -4.76
C GLU A 4 7.71 6.52 -3.81
N HIS A 5 7.31 5.46 -3.13
CA HIS A 5 8.17 4.73 -2.20
C HIS A 5 8.00 3.23 -2.43
N ALA A 6 9.07 2.57 -2.88
CA ALA A 6 9.09 1.13 -3.09
C ALA A 6 9.82 0.42 -1.96
N PHE A 7 9.31 -0.73 -1.53
CA PHE A 7 9.92 -1.55 -0.49
C PHE A 7 9.55 -3.03 -0.68
N VAL A 8 10.30 -3.92 -0.02
CA VAL A 8 10.05 -5.37 -0.03
C VAL A 8 9.69 -5.83 1.37
N TYR A 9 8.64 -6.63 1.50
CA TYR A 9 8.19 -7.20 2.76
C TYR A 9 7.75 -8.66 2.56
N GLY A 10 8.28 -9.59 3.37
CA GLY A 10 7.91 -11.01 3.29
C GLY A 10 8.16 -11.66 1.92
N GLY A 11 9.14 -11.17 1.13
CA GLY A 11 9.39 -11.64 -0.24
C GLY A 11 8.48 -11.02 -1.31
N HIS A 12 7.57 -10.13 -0.94
CA HIS A 12 6.69 -9.40 -1.86
C HIS A 12 7.16 -7.94 -2.02
N ALA A 13 7.27 -7.49 -3.26
CA ALA A 13 7.62 -6.11 -3.58
C ALA A 13 6.35 -5.24 -3.66
N PHE A 14 6.42 -4.06 -3.07
CA PHE A 14 5.34 -3.08 -3.06
C PHE A 14 5.83 -1.72 -3.52
N ARG A 15 4.95 -0.97 -4.19
CA ARG A 15 5.15 0.44 -4.54
C ARG A 15 4.02 1.25 -3.95
N LEU A 16 4.36 2.21 -3.09
CA LEU A 16 3.45 3.22 -2.59
C LEU A 16 3.53 4.42 -3.52
N VAL A 17 2.37 4.91 -3.95
CA VAL A 17 2.26 6.12 -4.77
C VAL A 17 1.41 7.10 -3.99
N LEU A 18 2.01 8.20 -3.57
CA LEU A 18 1.28 9.34 -3.03
C LEU A 18 0.60 10.08 -4.17
N GLU A 19 -0.72 10.13 -4.09
CA GLU A 19 -1.56 10.89 -5.00
C GLU A 19 -1.92 12.19 -4.27
N PRO A 20 -1.23 13.32 -4.57
CA PRO A 20 -1.58 14.60 -4.00
C PRO A 20 -2.93 15.04 -4.55
N ASP A 21 -3.91 15.23 -3.68
CA ASP A 21 -5.16 15.86 -4.08
C ASP A 21 -4.93 17.38 -4.16
N SER A 22 -5.30 17.99 -5.28
CA SER A 22 -5.12 19.43 -5.51
C SER A 22 -6.01 20.30 -4.60
N ARG A 23 -6.96 19.70 -3.86
CA ARG A 23 -7.96 20.40 -3.04
C ARG A 23 -8.10 19.85 -1.62
N GLY A 24 -7.30 18.88 -1.21
CA GLY A 24 -7.57 18.15 0.02
C GLY A 24 -6.48 17.15 0.43
N PRO A 25 -6.79 16.28 1.40
CA PRO A 25 -5.82 15.41 2.04
C PRO A 25 -5.19 14.39 1.07
N CYS A 26 -3.94 13.98 1.34
CA CYS A 26 -3.13 13.08 0.53
C CYS A 26 -3.69 11.65 0.52
N LYS A 27 -3.75 11.03 -0.66
CA LYS A 27 -4.06 9.61 -0.80
C LYS A 27 -2.80 8.80 -1.03
N VAL A 28 -2.84 7.53 -0.63
CA VAL A 28 -1.80 6.55 -0.96
C VAL A 28 -2.44 5.42 -1.76
N ALA A 29 -1.85 5.10 -2.90
CA ALA A 29 -2.13 3.87 -3.62
C ALA A 29 -1.01 2.86 -3.31
N VAL A 30 -1.39 1.61 -3.06
CA VAL A 30 -0.44 0.51 -2.81
C VAL A 30 -0.50 -0.44 -4.00
N ASP A 31 0.59 -0.55 -4.74
CA ASP A 31 0.74 -1.48 -5.85
C ASP A 31 1.60 -2.66 -5.43
N TRP A 32 1.03 -3.86 -5.47
CA TRP A 32 1.78 -5.09 -5.30
C TRP A 32 2.45 -5.49 -6.62
N MET A 33 3.78 -5.55 -6.62
CA MET A 33 4.61 -5.88 -7.76
C MET A 33 4.89 -7.39 -7.82
N ALA A 34 3.84 -8.20 -8.02
CA ALA A 34 4.00 -9.64 -8.23
C ALA A 34 4.87 -9.96 -9.45
N GLN A 35 4.71 -9.14 -10.50
CA GLN A 35 5.49 -9.16 -11.72
C GLN A 35 5.89 -7.71 -12.04
N PRO A 36 7.09 -7.47 -12.62
CA PRO A 36 7.59 -6.13 -12.88
C PRO A 36 6.69 -5.31 -13.81
N ASP A 37 6.01 -5.96 -14.77
CA ASP A 37 5.19 -5.29 -15.79
C ASP A 37 3.68 -5.31 -15.50
N GLN A 38 3.26 -5.94 -14.40
CA GLN A 38 1.84 -6.07 -14.05
C GLN A 38 1.61 -5.82 -12.55
N PRO A 39 1.71 -4.55 -12.10
CA PRO A 39 1.33 -4.19 -10.75
C PRO A 39 -0.14 -4.50 -10.49
N THR A 40 -0.43 -5.11 -9.35
CA THR A 40 -1.79 -5.26 -8.84
C THR A 40 -2.06 -4.18 -7.81
N ARG A 41 -2.92 -3.22 -8.13
CA ARG A 41 -3.33 -2.19 -7.19
C ARG A 41 -4.19 -2.79 -6.08
N LEU A 42 -3.79 -2.57 -4.84
CA LEU A 42 -4.54 -3.00 -3.68
C LEU A 42 -5.75 -2.08 -3.46
N PRO A 43 -6.86 -2.60 -2.92
CA PRO A 43 -8.02 -1.78 -2.60
C PRO A 43 -7.64 -0.71 -1.59
N GLN A 44 -8.06 0.54 -1.81
CA GLN A 44 -7.80 1.61 -0.86
C GLN A 44 -8.58 1.33 0.44
N ASP A 45 -7.88 1.20 1.57
CA ASP A 45 -8.47 0.75 2.83
C ASP A 45 -8.85 1.91 3.78
N ALA A 46 -8.69 3.17 3.34
CA ALA A 46 -8.93 4.35 4.17
C ALA A 46 -9.21 5.63 3.38
N ASP A 47 -9.87 6.58 4.05
CA ASP A 47 -10.04 7.96 3.60
C ASP A 47 -8.71 8.71 3.41
N PRO A 48 -8.69 9.79 2.60
CA PRO A 48 -7.50 10.62 2.41
C PRO A 48 -6.96 11.20 3.73
N TYR A 49 -5.63 11.24 3.87
CA TYR A 49 -4.91 11.64 5.08
C TYR A 49 -4.44 13.10 5.08
N ALA A 50 -4.41 13.75 6.25
CA ALA A 50 -4.01 15.16 6.36
C ALA A 50 -2.60 15.44 5.83
N THR A 51 -1.68 14.47 5.94
CA THR A 51 -0.30 14.61 5.47
C THR A 51 0.16 13.46 4.58
N ALA A 52 1.16 13.74 3.73
CA ALA A 52 1.82 12.74 2.90
C ALA A 52 2.53 11.66 3.74
N GLU A 53 3.07 12.03 4.91
CA GLU A 53 3.79 11.11 5.78
C GLU A 53 2.85 10.09 6.45
N GLU A 54 1.67 10.54 6.89
CA GLU A 54 0.61 9.64 7.36
C GLU A 54 0.15 8.69 6.25
N ALA A 55 -0.13 9.23 5.06
CA ALA A 55 -0.52 8.42 3.91
C ALA A 55 0.51 7.33 3.61
N LEU A 56 1.82 7.63 3.63
CA LEU A 56 2.85 6.61 3.43
C LEU A 56 2.87 5.55 4.53
N ARG A 57 2.79 5.95 5.81
CA ARG A 57 2.76 5.00 6.93
C ARG A 57 1.58 4.04 6.82
N HIS A 58 0.41 4.55 6.44
CA HIS A 58 -0.77 3.73 6.23
C HIS A 58 -0.63 2.80 5.02
N GLY A 59 -0.05 3.26 3.92
CA GLY A 59 0.25 2.41 2.75
C GLY A 59 1.19 1.25 3.10
N GLN A 60 2.20 1.49 3.96
CA GLN A 60 3.08 0.44 4.48
C GLN A 60 2.30 -0.57 5.34
N GLN A 61 1.50 -0.10 6.29
CA GLN A 61 0.69 -0.97 7.15
C GLN A 61 -0.28 -1.84 6.33
N GLN A 62 -0.92 -1.27 5.31
CA GLN A 62 -1.81 -1.99 4.41
C GLN A 62 -1.08 -3.11 3.67
N ALA A 63 0.12 -2.84 3.13
CA ALA A 63 0.92 -3.86 2.44
C ALA A 63 1.32 -4.99 3.39
N MET A 64 1.73 -4.67 4.62
CA MET A 64 2.05 -5.68 5.64
C MET A 64 0.84 -6.55 5.93
N ARG A 65 -0.33 -5.95 6.20
CA ARG A 65 -1.58 -6.67 6.43
C ARG A 65 -1.93 -7.59 5.24
N TRP A 66 -1.81 -7.09 4.02
CA TRP A 66 -2.07 -7.86 2.80
C TRP A 66 -1.15 -9.08 2.67
N VAL A 67 0.12 -8.97 3.09
CA VAL A 67 1.04 -10.10 3.12
C VAL A 67 0.61 -11.09 4.21
N HIS A 68 0.32 -10.62 5.43
CA HIS A 68 -0.14 -11.48 6.53
C HIS A 68 -1.42 -12.27 6.17
N ASP A 69 -2.38 -11.62 5.50
CA ASP A 69 -3.62 -12.26 5.02
C ASP A 69 -3.31 -13.42 4.04
N ARG A 70 -2.18 -13.39 3.32
CA ARG A 70 -1.75 -14.42 2.35
C ARG A 70 -0.74 -15.43 2.88
N THR A 71 0.22 -15.01 3.68
CA THR A 71 1.35 -15.85 4.12
C THR A 71 1.06 -16.63 5.39
N GLY A 72 0.02 -16.27 6.15
CA GLY A 72 -0.55 -17.20 7.11
C GLY A 72 -0.86 -16.65 8.50
N ASP A 73 -1.96 -15.92 8.62
CA ASP A 73 -2.89 -16.06 9.76
C ASP A 73 -4.37 -16.01 9.32
N GLY A 74 -4.64 -16.04 8.01
CA GLY A 74 -5.96 -16.20 7.42
C GLY A 74 -6.48 -17.65 7.41
N GLN A 75 -6.10 -18.50 8.37
CA GLN A 75 -6.92 -19.66 8.70
C GLN A 75 -8.17 -19.19 9.43
N GLY A 76 -9.06 -18.54 8.69
CA GLY A 76 -10.49 -18.65 8.95
C GLY A 76 -10.90 -20.10 8.73
N ARG A 77 -10.58 -20.97 9.69
CA ARG A 77 -11.15 -22.29 9.83
C ARG A 77 -12.33 -22.19 10.80
N ALA A 78 -13.51 -22.37 10.21
CA ALA A 78 -14.80 -22.79 10.79
C ALA A 78 -15.52 -21.79 11.71
#